data_AF-A0A103XC29-F1
#
_entry.id   AF-A0A103XC29-F1
#
_cell.length_a   1.000
_cell.length_b   1.000
_cell.length_c   1.000
_cell.angle_alpha   90.00
_cell.angle_beta   90.00
_cell.angle_gamma   90.00
#
_symmetry.space_group_name_H-M   'P 1'
#
loop_
_entity.id
_entity.type
_entity.pdbx_description
1 polymer ?
#
loop_
_entity_poly.entity_id
_entity_poly.type
_entity_poly.pdbx_seq_one_letter_code
_entity_poly.pdbx_strand_id
1 'polypeptide(L)'
;MLGDIIIAEPNAYIAFAGKRVIEQTLNKTVPEGSQAAEYLFQKGLFDLIVPRFHNWTLNPFHMMGVAGVLGAALLCAIHGATVENTLFEDGDGANTFRAFNLTQAEETYSMGGIYVTTNRDEDINLL
;
A
#
# COMPACT_ATOMS: atom_id res chain seq x y z
N MET A 1 3.95 20.52 14.30
CA MET A 1 4.84 19.64 13.54
C MET A 1 4.95 18.35 14.35
N LEU A 2 4.39 17.23 13.88
CA LEU A 2 4.60 15.93 14.51
C LEU A 2 6.00 15.45 14.13
N GLY A 3 6.77 14.99 15.11
CA GLY A 3 8.06 14.35 14.86
C GLY A 3 7.86 12.85 14.70
N ASP A 4 8.51 12.27 13.70
CA ASP A 4 8.60 10.82 13.56
C ASP A 4 9.71 10.29 14.47
N ILE A 5 9.52 9.08 14.99
CA ILE A 5 10.54 8.34 15.73
C ILE A 5 10.83 7.07 14.92
N ILE A 6 12.08 6.90 14.50
CA ILE A 6 12.53 5.78 13.68
C ILE A 6 13.35 4.82 14.56
N ILE A 7 12.87 3.59 14.71
CA ILE A 7 13.46 2.58 15.59
C ILE A 7 13.88 1.37 14.75
N ALA A 8 15.04 0.78 15.04
CA ALA A 8 15.53 -0.43 14.41
C ALA A 8 15.77 -1.55 15.45
N GLU A 9 15.98 -2.77 14.96
CA GLU A 9 16.26 -3.94 15.79
C GLU A 9 17.74 -4.33 15.71
N PRO A 10 18.29 -4.98 16.76
CA PRO A 10 19.67 -5.47 16.72
C PRO A 10 19.90 -6.42 15.54
N ASN A 11 21.01 -6.21 14.83
CA ASN A 11 21.45 -6.97 13.67
C ASN A 11 20.48 -6.90 12.47
N ALA A 12 19.52 -5.97 12.44
CA ALA A 12 18.62 -5.84 11.30
C ALA A 12 19.39 -5.39 10.04
N TYR A 13 19.11 -6.04 8.92
CA TYR A 13 19.67 -5.68 7.62
C TYR A 13 18.72 -4.71 6.92
N ILE A 14 19.12 -3.45 6.79
CA ILE A 14 18.28 -2.38 6.27
C ILE A 14 18.76 -2.00 4.87
N ALA A 15 18.06 -2.53 3.87
CA ALA A 15 18.35 -2.26 2.49
C ALA A 15 17.16 -2.60 1.59
N PHE A 16 16.89 -1.75 0.61
CA PHE A 16 15.99 -2.11 -0.50
C PHE A 16 16.68 -3.06 -1.49
N ALA A 17 17.95 -2.78 -1.84
CA ALA A 17 18.78 -3.62 -2.69
C ALA A 17 19.93 -4.24 -1.88
N GLY A 18 20.11 -5.56 -2.00
CA GLY A 18 21.21 -6.26 -1.35
C GLY A 18 22.58 -5.88 -1.91
N LYS A 19 23.64 -6.09 -1.13
CA LYS A 19 25.04 -5.80 -1.49
C LYS A 19 25.38 -6.16 -2.94
N ARG A 20 25.09 -7.40 -3.35
CA ARG A 20 25.35 -7.90 -4.70
C ARG A 20 24.74 -7.03 -5.80
N VAL A 21 23.47 -6.64 -5.64
CA VAL A 21 22.76 -5.82 -6.64
C VAL A 21 23.40 -4.44 -6.74
N ILE A 22 23.71 -3.82 -5.59
CA ILE A 22 24.35 -2.50 -5.55
C ILE A 22 25.74 -2.54 -6.22
N GLU A 23 26.55 -3.54 -5.91
CA GLU A 23 27.89 -3.69 -6.49
C GLU A 23 27.83 -3.89 -8.01
N GLN A 24 26.88 -4.70 -8.49
CA GLN A 24 26.67 -4.91 -9.92
C GLN A 24 26.17 -3.65 -10.65
N THR A 25 25.28 -2.87 -10.05
CA THR A 25 24.71 -1.66 -10.66
C THR A 25 25.68 -0.49 -10.64
N LEU A 26 26.41 -0.29 -9.54
CA LEU A 26 27.27 0.88 -9.35
C LEU A 26 28.75 0.62 -9.68
N ASN A 27 29.12 -0.65 -9.93
CA ASN A 27 30.48 -1.11 -10.15
C ASN A 27 31.47 -0.61 -9.07
N LYS A 28 30.99 -0.57 -7.82
CA LYS A 28 31.72 -0.14 -6.62
C LYS A 28 31.50 -1.15 -5.52
N THR A 29 32.53 -1.43 -4.73
CA THR A 29 32.44 -2.32 -3.56
C THR A 29 31.61 -1.69 -2.46
N VAL A 30 30.69 -2.45 -1.87
CA VAL A 30 29.91 -2.01 -0.70
C VAL A 30 30.66 -2.47 0.56
N PRO A 31 30.99 -1.54 1.48
CA PRO A 31 31.66 -1.90 2.73
C PRO A 31 30.85 -2.93 3.52
N GLU A 32 31.56 -3.87 4.13
CA GLU A 32 30.91 -4.90 4.94
C GLU A 32 30.20 -4.28 6.15
N GLY A 33 28.99 -4.78 6.45
CA GLY A 33 28.17 -4.27 7.54
C GLY A 33 27.55 -2.88 7.28
N SER A 34 27.78 -2.23 6.13
CA SER A 34 27.25 -0.88 5.88
C SER A 34 25.72 -0.79 5.82
N GLN A 35 25.06 -1.94 5.62
CA GLN A 35 23.61 -2.07 5.58
C GLN A 35 23.04 -2.63 6.90
N ALA A 36 23.87 -2.82 7.92
CA ALA A 36 23.41 -3.25 9.24
C ALA A 36 22.86 -2.06 10.04
N ALA A 37 21.86 -2.32 10.89
CA ALA A 37 21.23 -1.33 11.74
C ALA A 37 22.24 -0.57 12.61
N GLU A 38 23.25 -1.26 13.14
CA GLU A 38 24.29 -0.67 13.99
C GLU A 38 25.13 0.37 13.23
N TYR A 39 25.49 0.06 11.99
CA TYR A 39 26.24 0.99 11.15
C TYR A 39 25.41 2.24 10.84
N LEU A 40 24.14 2.05 10.49
CA LEU A 40 23.22 3.12 10.11
C LEU A 40 22.78 3.98 11.31
N PHE A 41 22.67 3.38 12.50
CA PHE A 41 22.45 4.10 13.75
C PHE A 41 23.60 5.07 14.04
N GLN A 42 24.85 4.64 13.85
CA GLN A 42 26.02 5.54 13.96
C GLN A 42 26.01 6.67 12.93
N LYS A 43 25.26 6.52 11.82
CA LYS A 43 25.07 7.56 10.80
C LYS A 43 23.84 8.45 11.03
N GLY A 44 23.10 8.22 12.12
CA GLY A 44 21.92 9.02 12.49
C GLY A 44 20.65 8.67 11.72
N LEU A 45 20.57 7.47 11.12
CA LEU A 45 19.36 7.04 10.41
C LEU A 45 18.24 6.55 11.35
N PHE A 46 18.59 6.20 12.59
CA PHE A 46 17.67 5.67 13.60
C PHE A 46 17.87 6.39 14.93
N ASP A 47 16.78 6.58 15.67
CA ASP A 47 16.79 7.17 17.00
C ASP A 47 17.15 6.15 18.07
N LEU A 48 16.78 4.87 17.88
CA LEU A 48 16.95 3.80 18.85
C LEU A 48 17.15 2.43 18.17
N ILE A 49 17.98 1.58 18.80
CA ILE A 49 18.03 0.13 18.51
C ILE A 49 17.40 -0.60 19.71
N VAL A 50 16.28 -1.29 19.50
CA VAL A 50 15.50 -1.92 20.56
C VAL A 50 15.44 -3.45 20.37
N PRO A 51 15.93 -4.25 21.33
CA PRO A 51 15.83 -5.71 21.26
C PRO A 51 14.39 -6.22 21.27
N ARG A 52 14.12 -7.30 20.52
CA ARG A 52 12.84 -8.03 20.56
C ARG A 52 12.72 -8.86 21.84
N PHE A 53 12.44 -8.22 22.98
CA PHE A 53 12.27 -8.93 24.26
C PHE A 53 11.08 -9.92 24.26
N HIS A 54 10.03 -9.62 23.50
CA HIS A 54 8.77 -10.38 23.53
C HIS A 54 8.51 -11.19 22.25
N ASN A 55 9.44 -11.15 21.29
CA ASN A 55 9.26 -11.74 19.95
C ASN A 55 7.86 -11.45 19.36
N TRP A 56 7.43 -10.19 19.47
CA TRP A 56 6.04 -9.76 19.26
C TRP A 56 5.48 -10.15 17.89
N THR A 57 6.34 -10.22 16.86
CA THR A 57 5.97 -10.71 15.52
C THR A 57 5.50 -12.16 15.50
N LEU A 58 5.92 -13.00 16.45
CA LEU A 58 5.44 -14.38 16.61
C LEU A 58 4.17 -14.48 17.47
N ASN A 59 3.70 -13.38 18.05
CA ASN A 59 2.47 -13.38 18.84
C ASN A 59 1.25 -13.48 17.89
N PRO A 60 0.36 -14.48 18.06
CA PRO A 60 -0.81 -14.64 17.20
C PRO A 60 -1.78 -13.46 17.27
N PHE A 61 -1.88 -12.74 18.39
CA PHE A 61 -2.67 -11.52 18.51
C PHE A 61 -2.09 -10.37 17.69
N HIS A 62 -0.76 -10.26 17.63
CA HIS A 62 -0.10 -9.29 16.75
C HIS A 62 -0.33 -9.65 15.27
N MET A 63 -0.19 -10.93 14.91
CA MET A 63 -0.48 -11.39 13.54
C MET A 63 -1.94 -11.12 13.13
N MET A 64 -2.90 -11.35 14.03
CA MET A 64 -4.31 -11.01 13.79
C MET A 64 -4.51 -9.49 13.61
N GLY A 65 -3.84 -8.67 14.42
CA GLY A 65 -3.89 -7.21 14.29
C GLY A 65 -3.34 -6.73 12.94
N VAL A 66 -2.18 -7.23 12.52
CA VAL A 66 -1.57 -6.91 11.21
C VAL A 66 -2.49 -7.38 10.07
N ALA A 67 -3.03 -8.59 10.14
CA ALA A 67 -3.97 -9.10 9.15
C ALA A 67 -5.24 -8.24 9.07
N GLY A 68 -5.76 -7.76 10.21
CA GLY A 68 -6.92 -6.87 10.25
C GLY A 68 -6.64 -5.51 9.60
N VAL A 69 -5.50 -4.89 9.91
CA VAL A 69 -5.12 -3.58 9.35
C VAL A 69 -4.86 -3.67 7.84
N LEU A 70 -4.09 -4.67 7.41
CA LEU A 70 -3.80 -4.88 5.99
C LEU A 70 -5.07 -5.31 5.22
N GLY A 71 -5.91 -6.16 5.81
CA GLY A 71 -7.18 -6.58 5.23
C GLY A 71 -8.15 -5.41 5.06
N ALA A 72 -8.26 -4.54 6.07
CA ALA A 72 -9.10 -3.34 5.99
C ALA A 72 -8.59 -2.35 4.94
N ALA A 73 -7.27 -2.11 4.87
CA ALA A 73 -6.68 -1.26 3.85
C ALA A 73 -6.91 -1.82 2.43
N LEU A 74 -6.75 -3.14 2.26
CA LEU A 74 -7.02 -3.84 1.00
C LEU A 74 -8.50 -3.74 0.60
N LEU A 75 -9.42 -4.01 1.52
CA LEU A 75 -10.87 -3.92 1.26
C LEU A 75 -11.29 -2.48 0.95
N CYS A 76 -10.72 -1.49 1.63
CA CYS A 76 -10.96 -0.07 1.37
C CYS A 76 -10.52 0.31 -0.05
N ALA A 77 -9.32 -0.10 -0.46
CA ALA A 77 -8.80 0.16 -1.80
C ALA A 77 -9.61 -0.56 -2.88
N ILE A 78 -9.92 -1.84 -2.69
CA ILE A 78 -10.74 -2.62 -3.63
C ILE A 78 -12.13 -2.01 -3.76
N HIS A 79 -12.79 -1.69 -2.65
CA HIS A 79 -14.12 -1.11 -2.69
C HIS A 79 -14.14 0.23 -3.41
N GLY A 80 -13.22 1.14 -3.08
CA GLY A 80 -13.10 2.44 -3.76
C GLY A 80 -12.87 2.29 -5.26
N ALA A 81 -11.91 1.44 -5.65
CA ALA A 81 -11.61 1.20 -7.06
C ALA A 81 -12.78 0.54 -7.81
N THR A 82 -13.49 -0.42 -7.19
CA THR A 82 -14.65 -1.05 -7.83
C THR A 82 -15.75 -0.02 -8.07
N VAL A 83 -16.08 0.80 -7.07
CA VAL A 83 -17.10 1.85 -7.21
C VAL A 83 -16.72 2.84 -8.32
N GLU A 84 -15.49 3.36 -8.31
CA GLU A 84 -15.05 4.35 -9.31
C GLU A 84 -15.01 3.79 -10.74
N ASN A 85 -14.76 2.49 -10.91
CA ASN A 85 -14.73 1.84 -12.23
C ASN A 85 -16.11 1.29 -12.68
N THR A 86 -17.13 1.35 -11.84
CA THR A 86 -18.50 0.94 -12.21
C THR A 86 -19.52 2.07 -12.05
N LEU A 87 -19.08 3.33 -11.99
CA LEU A 87 -19.95 4.51 -12.00
C LEU A 87 -20.79 4.54 -13.28
N PHE A 88 -22.04 4.98 -13.14
CA PHE A 88 -22.87 5.34 -14.30
C PHE A 88 -22.39 6.67 -14.92
N GLU A 89 -22.55 6.82 -16.23
CA GLU A 89 -22.28 8.07 -16.95
C GLU A 89 -23.43 9.07 -16.77
N ASP A 90 -23.54 9.66 -15.58
CA ASP A 90 -24.66 10.55 -15.21
C ASP A 90 -24.43 12.04 -15.60
N GLY A 91 -23.43 12.34 -16.42
CA GLY A 91 -23.18 13.69 -16.94
C GLY A 91 -22.09 13.79 -18.00
N ASP A 92 -22.06 14.92 -18.73
CA ASP A 92 -21.20 15.12 -19.92
C ASP A 92 -19.74 15.51 -19.61
N GLY A 93 -19.38 15.60 -18.33
CA GLY A 93 -18.07 16.07 -17.89
C GLY A 93 -17.05 14.94 -17.84
N ALA A 94 -15.83 15.17 -18.32
CA ALA A 94 -14.72 14.23 -18.16
C ALA A 94 -14.34 13.96 -16.69
N ASN A 95 -14.76 14.84 -15.76
CA ASN A 95 -14.63 14.62 -14.32
C ASN A 95 -15.98 14.18 -13.75
N THR A 96 -16.09 12.91 -13.38
CA THR A 96 -17.33 12.26 -12.93
C THR A 96 -17.82 12.74 -11.57
N PHE A 97 -16.96 13.35 -10.73
CA PHE A 97 -17.31 13.84 -9.39
C PHE A 97 -18.48 14.83 -9.35
N ARG A 98 -18.76 15.54 -10.46
CA ARG A 98 -19.86 16.52 -10.53
C ARG A 98 -21.22 15.91 -10.88
N ALA A 99 -21.23 14.66 -11.35
CA ALA A 99 -22.45 13.97 -11.76
C ALA A 99 -23.26 13.43 -10.57
N PHE A 100 -22.64 13.33 -9.38
CA PHE A 100 -23.30 12.85 -8.16
C PHE A 100 -24.11 13.94 -7.44
N ASN A 101 -25.31 13.58 -6.96
CA ASN A 101 -26.13 14.42 -6.09
C ASN A 101 -26.47 13.72 -4.76
N LEU A 102 -26.25 14.40 -3.63
CA LEU A 102 -26.52 13.90 -2.27
C LEU A 102 -27.98 13.47 -2.03
N THR A 103 -28.93 14.01 -2.79
CA THR A 103 -30.36 13.69 -2.62
C THR A 103 -30.90 12.76 -3.71
N GLN A 104 -30.04 12.20 -4.57
CA GLN A 104 -30.50 11.27 -5.60
C GLN A 104 -31.01 9.96 -4.98
N ALA A 105 -32.06 9.39 -5.56
CA ALA A 105 -32.63 8.13 -5.09
C ALA A 105 -31.93 6.91 -5.70
N GLU A 106 -31.24 7.09 -6.83
CA GLU A 106 -30.59 6.02 -7.58
C GLU A 106 -29.15 5.76 -7.08
N GLU A 107 -28.70 4.51 -7.21
CA GLU A 107 -27.32 4.13 -6.92
C GLU A 107 -26.37 4.76 -7.97
N THR A 108 -25.21 5.26 -7.53
CA THR A 108 -24.26 5.95 -8.43
C THR A 108 -23.35 5.00 -9.22
N TYR A 109 -23.41 3.70 -8.94
CA TYR A 109 -22.56 2.67 -9.55
C TYR A 109 -23.32 1.36 -9.69
N SER A 110 -22.89 0.50 -10.60
CA SER A 110 -23.47 -0.82 -10.81
C SER A 110 -22.92 -1.84 -9.81
N MET A 111 -23.81 -2.39 -8.97
CA MET A 111 -23.54 -3.59 -8.15
C MET A 111 -23.65 -4.90 -8.94
N GLY A 112 -24.19 -4.86 -10.16
CA GLY A 112 -24.45 -6.04 -10.99
C GLY A 112 -23.25 -6.54 -11.81
N GLY A 113 -22.11 -5.85 -11.77
CA GLY A 113 -20.88 -6.23 -12.50
C GLY A 113 -20.27 -5.07 -13.29
N ILE A 114 -19.05 -5.28 -13.78
CA ILE A 114 -18.34 -4.36 -14.68
C ILE A 114 -18.91 -4.56 -16.08
N TYR A 115 -19.72 -3.62 -16.55
CA TYR A 115 -20.11 -3.56 -17.95
C TYR A 115 -19.00 -2.85 -18.71
N VAL A 116 -18.20 -3.60 -19.47
CA VAL A 116 -17.25 -3.00 -20.40
C VAL A 116 -18.05 -2.50 -21.60
N THR A 117 -18.54 -1.26 -21.52
CA THR A 117 -19.08 -0.56 -22.68
C THR A 117 -17.92 -0.23 -23.63
N THR A 118 -17.71 -1.10 -24.61
CA THR A 118 -16.96 -0.70 -25.81
C THR A 118 -17.90 0.16 -26.64
N ASN A 119 -17.39 1.16 -27.37
CA ASN A 119 -18.15 2.04 -28.29
C ASN A 119 -18.78 1.28 -29.50
N ARG A 120 -19.53 0.21 -29.23
CA ARG A 120 -20.37 -0.55 -30.15
C ARG A 120 -21.50 -1.13 -29.31
N ASP A 121 -22.73 -0.85 -29.74
CA ASP A 121 -24.02 -1.10 -29.09
C ASP A 121 -24.33 -2.58 -28.74
N GLU A 122 -23.48 -3.26 -27.97
CA GLU A 122 -23.79 -4.58 -27.41
C GLU A 122 -23.22 -4.68 -25.99
N ASP A 123 -24.12 -4.62 -25.00
CA ASP A 123 -23.83 -4.98 -23.61
C ASP A 123 -23.43 -6.46 -23.54
N ILE A 124 -22.12 -6.73 -23.60
CA ILE A 124 -21.61 -8.07 -23.34
C ILE A 124 -21.49 -8.23 -21.81
N ASN A 125 -22.49 -8.88 -21.21
CA ASN A 125 -22.39 -9.44 -19.86
C ASN A 125 -21.21 -10.42 -19.80
N LEU A 126 -20.10 -10.02 -19.18
CA LEU A 126 -19.07 -10.96 -18.75
C LEU A 126 -19.35 -11.33 -17.29
N LEU A 127 -19.56 -12.64 -17.10
CA LEU A 127 -19.85 -13.35 -15.84
C LEU A 127 -19.12 -12.83 -14.61
#